data_AF-A0A2E8HMX5-F1
#
_entry.id   AF-A0A2E8HMX5-F1
#
_cell.length_a   1.000
_cell.length_b   1.000
_cell.length_c   1.000
_cell.angle_alpha   90.00
_cell.angle_beta   90.00
_cell.angle_gamma   90.00
#
_symmetry.space_group_name_H-M   'P 1'
#
loop_
_entity.id
_entity.type
_entity.pdbx_description
1 polymer ?
#
loop_
_entity_poly.entity_id
_entity_poly.type
_entity_poly.pdbx_seq_one_letter_code
_entity_poly.pdbx_strand_id
1 'polypeptide(L)'
;MILKSPHPLTGSVPLPATLSLVLAFLLFVETASAYEPVGPGNVVDLSPTISMSHYQNWPGGNLHHRPLVVPYIQHGPGPWASDLLLIDENTATQTDCPPHMMPPQESGMPNANYYGNRTCDEVPVWGWVGEVFKIDGRSVLDSAPNGVSPLFTVDMVKAAEQTRRPLRPGDAVLYWSGYVDAYDLPMPAGSRLIIDPIAGRAPGWPAPDFDAADYVAGKGVWIMGIDSPSMGGMGSPKYRQSGPAGMFQNPLALESHLGHFKHGASHTEGLMNLDRVPDGSLYIALPVKHQNSPTVETRAIAITDLELAAELARAVRAKRVVDLSVTLSMTHPVWWPGRGLGNFVFPYHLVQPVNYFSGAFGPYWVNTHIVDSRTGTHVDPPAHYGPPPGFDLSRFDDTSAEALEEFDTLYGDLTTTAMTSDKVPVHYFLGPARVVNVQRRVGTTDPATWPASPTITVEDVETHERLFGPLRAGEVVLFKTGHTDTHFRRFERGQAEMCIKAPLDGESEGWPAPSSDVIRYLSDKGIRHVGIDAPDMGSVDPVQSTLTHWAASTRDMIFTEFLIGLGQLPPEGAFFVFLNPKIENNHGGPGRAIAILP
;
A
#
# COMPACT_ATOMS: atom_id res chain seq x y z
N MET A 1 29.40 61.48 39.92
CA MET A 1 29.26 62.78 40.60
C MET A 1 28.23 63.60 39.82
N ILE A 2 27.06 63.82 40.43
CA ILE A 2 26.07 64.90 40.19
C ILE A 2 25.35 64.98 38.81
N LEU A 3 24.03 64.75 38.89
CA LEU A 3 22.94 65.12 37.97
C LEU A 3 22.94 66.60 37.56
N LYS A 4 22.38 66.94 36.38
CA LYS A 4 21.33 67.97 36.20
C LYS A 4 20.85 68.13 34.74
N SER A 5 19.54 67.97 34.56
CA SER A 5 18.69 68.77 33.63
C SER A 5 18.33 70.12 34.33
N PRO A 6 17.61 71.13 33.74
CA PRO A 6 16.58 71.08 32.67
C PRO A 6 16.50 72.26 31.64
N HIS A 7 15.60 72.09 30.64
CA HIS A 7 14.77 72.96 29.74
C HIS A 7 14.68 74.51 29.90
N PRO A 8 13.92 75.31 29.06
CA PRO A 8 13.07 75.01 27.87
C PRO A 8 13.05 76.02 26.66
N LEU A 9 12.38 75.59 25.57
CA LEU A 9 11.40 76.26 24.64
C LEU A 9 11.77 77.52 23.81
N THR A 10 11.60 77.44 22.48
CA THR A 10 10.45 77.98 21.69
C THR A 10 10.77 78.04 20.18
N GLY A 11 9.78 77.76 19.31
CA GLY A 11 9.79 78.29 17.93
C GLY A 11 9.33 77.37 16.77
N SER A 12 8.04 77.48 16.42
CA SER A 12 7.43 77.44 15.06
C SER A 12 7.47 76.20 14.13
N VAL A 13 6.24 75.77 13.80
CA VAL A 13 5.67 74.82 12.79
C VAL A 13 5.70 75.48 11.37
N PRO A 14 5.63 74.83 10.15
CA PRO A 14 4.75 73.72 9.72
C PRO A 14 5.21 72.69 8.64
N LEU A 15 4.32 71.69 8.39
CA LEU A 15 4.09 70.82 7.19
C LEU A 15 4.79 69.45 7.10
N PRO A 16 4.20 68.45 6.40
CA PRO A 16 2.79 68.01 6.38
C PRO A 16 2.64 66.48 6.63
N ALA A 17 1.39 66.04 6.74
CA ALA A 17 0.93 64.69 7.05
C ALA A 17 1.55 63.58 6.18
N THR A 18 2.18 62.60 6.84
CA THR A 18 2.38 61.26 6.29
C THR A 18 1.26 60.35 6.80
N LEU A 19 0.38 59.98 5.87
CA LEU A 19 -0.64 58.97 6.04
C LEU A 19 0.08 57.61 6.18
N SER A 20 0.23 57.09 7.39
CA SER A 20 0.69 55.70 7.60
C SER A 20 -0.43 54.76 7.21
N LEU A 21 -0.44 54.34 5.95
CA LEU A 21 -1.25 53.25 5.45
C LEU A 21 -0.67 51.95 6.03
N VAL A 22 -1.25 51.43 7.11
CA VAL A 22 -1.00 50.07 7.56
C VAL A 22 -1.66 49.15 6.54
N LEU A 23 -0.87 48.72 5.55
CA LEU A 23 -1.27 47.67 4.63
C LEU A 23 -1.27 46.36 5.44
N ALA A 24 -2.43 45.97 5.96
CA ALA A 24 -2.64 44.61 6.40
C ALA A 24 -2.51 43.72 5.15
N PHE A 25 -1.36 43.07 4.99
CA PHE A 25 -1.24 41.92 4.10
C PHE A 25 -2.12 40.82 4.70
N LEU A 26 -3.39 40.81 4.31
CA LEU A 26 -4.18 39.59 4.26
C LEU A 26 -3.44 38.68 3.28
N LEU A 27 -2.58 37.81 3.83
CA LEU A 27 -2.22 36.57 3.17
C LEU A 27 -3.56 35.86 2.96
N PHE A 28 -4.15 36.02 1.78
CA PHE A 28 -5.01 35.01 1.23
C PHE A 28 -4.14 33.76 1.15
N VAL A 29 -4.21 32.93 2.19
CA VAL A 29 -3.96 31.52 2.01
C VAL A 29 -5.01 31.13 0.98
N GLU A 30 -4.60 30.99 -0.28
CA GLU A 30 -5.36 30.15 -1.20
C GLU A 30 -5.57 28.86 -0.43
N THR A 31 -6.80 28.61 0.01
CA THR A 31 -7.20 27.30 0.47
C THR A 31 -6.80 26.37 -0.67
N ALA A 32 -5.72 25.60 -0.46
CA ALA A 32 -5.26 24.65 -1.46
C ALA A 32 -6.50 23.87 -1.88
N SER A 33 -6.83 23.91 -3.17
CA SER A 33 -8.01 23.21 -3.68
C SER A 33 -7.91 21.77 -3.19
N ALA A 34 -8.83 21.36 -2.31
CA ALA A 34 -8.83 20.01 -1.80
C ALA A 34 -9.08 19.08 -2.99
N TYR A 35 -8.30 18.00 -3.09
CA TYR A 35 -8.58 16.95 -4.07
C TYR A 35 -10.02 16.46 -3.91
N GLU A 36 -10.66 16.08 -5.00
CA GLU A 36 -12.03 15.57 -4.96
C GLU A 36 -12.07 14.05 -4.66
N PRO A 37 -13.11 13.56 -3.96
CA PRO A 37 -13.32 12.12 -3.76
C PRO A 37 -13.43 11.34 -5.07
N VAL A 38 -12.97 10.09 -5.04
CA VAL A 38 -13.14 9.16 -6.17
C VAL A 38 -14.37 8.27 -5.99
N GLY A 39 -15.02 7.94 -7.10
CA GLY A 39 -16.13 6.98 -7.14
C GLY A 39 -15.77 5.67 -7.83
N PRO A 40 -16.70 4.69 -7.84
CA PRO A 40 -16.49 3.39 -8.48
C PRO A 40 -16.23 3.45 -10.00
N GLY A 41 -16.60 4.56 -10.67
CA GLY A 41 -16.35 4.77 -12.09
C GLY A 41 -14.99 5.43 -12.40
N ASN A 42 -14.28 5.91 -11.39
CA ASN A 42 -13.09 6.76 -11.52
C ASN A 42 -11.80 6.02 -11.16
N VAL A 43 -11.88 4.74 -10.79
CA VAL A 43 -10.74 3.92 -10.40
C VAL A 43 -10.86 2.54 -11.05
N VAL A 44 -9.79 2.10 -11.70
CA VAL A 44 -9.67 0.74 -12.24
C VAL A 44 -8.67 -0.02 -11.39
N ASP A 45 -9.11 -1.15 -10.85
CA ASP A 45 -8.22 -2.14 -10.21
C ASP A 45 -7.48 -2.92 -11.30
N LEU A 46 -6.15 -2.86 -11.29
CA LEU A 46 -5.27 -3.45 -12.30
C LEU A 46 -4.66 -4.77 -11.85
N SER A 47 -5.09 -5.31 -10.71
CA SER A 47 -4.58 -6.57 -10.19
C SER A 47 -5.64 -7.68 -10.22
N PRO A 48 -5.30 -8.88 -10.73
CA PRO A 48 -6.15 -10.04 -10.52
C PRO A 48 -6.19 -10.43 -9.05
N THR A 49 -7.24 -11.16 -8.69
CA THR A 49 -7.32 -11.75 -7.36
C THR A 49 -6.32 -12.90 -7.27
N ILE A 50 -5.45 -12.90 -6.26
CA ILE A 50 -4.59 -14.03 -5.91
C ILE A 50 -5.49 -15.16 -5.42
N SER A 51 -5.59 -16.25 -6.20
CA SER A 51 -6.44 -17.40 -5.88
C SER A 51 -5.66 -18.70 -5.91
N MET A 52 -5.90 -19.55 -4.92
CA MET A 52 -5.34 -20.91 -4.89
C MET A 52 -5.87 -21.81 -6.02
N SER A 53 -6.98 -21.42 -6.68
CA SER A 53 -7.51 -22.13 -7.84
C SER A 53 -6.80 -21.76 -9.16
N HIS A 54 -6.03 -20.66 -9.17
CA HIS A 54 -5.22 -20.20 -10.29
C HIS A 54 -3.75 -20.63 -10.12
N TYR A 55 -2.94 -20.45 -11.17
CA TYR A 55 -1.49 -20.65 -11.13
C TYR A 55 -0.77 -19.34 -11.45
N GLN A 56 -0.62 -18.49 -10.44
CA GLN A 56 -0.10 -17.12 -10.56
C GLN A 56 1.31 -16.96 -9.96
N ASN A 57 2.05 -18.05 -9.78
CA ASN A 57 3.38 -18.06 -9.19
C ASN A 57 4.38 -18.73 -10.12
N TRP A 58 5.68 -18.45 -9.94
CA TRP A 58 6.71 -19.12 -10.73
C TRP A 58 6.84 -20.61 -10.39
N PRO A 59 7.07 -21.48 -11.39
CA PRO A 59 7.42 -22.86 -11.13
C PRO A 59 8.82 -22.95 -10.54
N GLY A 60 8.93 -23.44 -9.30
CA GLY A 60 10.24 -23.71 -8.69
C GLY A 60 10.29 -24.69 -7.54
N GLY A 61 9.18 -25.35 -7.20
CA GLY A 61 9.15 -26.34 -6.13
C GLY A 61 9.52 -25.71 -4.78
N ASN A 62 10.64 -26.12 -4.20
CA ASN A 62 11.13 -25.56 -2.94
C ASN A 62 11.88 -24.21 -3.09
N LEU A 63 11.98 -23.70 -4.31
CA LEU A 63 12.64 -22.43 -4.65
C LEU A 63 11.68 -21.37 -5.21
N HIS A 64 10.39 -21.68 -5.30
CA HIS A 64 9.27 -20.74 -5.44
C HIS A 64 8.04 -21.37 -4.83
N HIS A 65 7.50 -20.73 -3.80
CA HIS A 65 6.37 -21.30 -3.08
C HIS A 65 5.06 -20.84 -3.71
N ARG A 66 4.07 -21.76 -3.74
CA ARG A 66 2.72 -21.38 -4.14
C ARG A 66 2.09 -20.52 -3.04
N PRO A 67 1.26 -19.52 -3.38
CA PRO A 67 0.53 -18.79 -2.37
C PRO A 67 -0.37 -19.75 -1.58
N LEU A 68 -0.35 -19.62 -0.25
CA LEU A 68 -1.25 -20.34 0.65
C LEU A 68 -1.97 -19.34 1.54
N VAL A 69 -3.28 -19.53 1.68
CA VAL A 69 -4.14 -18.80 2.61
C VAL A 69 -4.73 -19.83 3.57
N VAL A 70 -4.37 -19.73 4.84
CA VAL A 70 -4.85 -20.65 5.89
C VAL A 70 -5.72 -19.87 6.88
N PRO A 71 -7.05 -20.01 6.83
CA PRO A 71 -7.97 -19.38 7.78
C PRO A 71 -7.86 -20.10 9.12
N TYR A 72 -6.91 -19.67 9.95
CA TYR A 72 -6.55 -20.34 11.19
C TYR A 72 -7.21 -19.72 12.43
N ILE A 73 -7.58 -18.43 12.35
CA ILE A 73 -8.50 -17.79 13.29
C ILE A 73 -9.82 -17.61 12.56
N GLN A 74 -10.89 -18.13 13.15
CA GLN A 74 -12.24 -18.10 12.58
C GLN A 74 -13.19 -17.53 13.63
N HIS A 75 -14.28 -16.92 13.17
CA HIS A 75 -15.35 -16.52 14.09
C HIS A 75 -15.87 -17.73 14.88
N GLY A 76 -16.04 -17.53 16.20
CA GLY A 76 -16.42 -18.56 17.16
C GLY A 76 -15.23 -19.46 17.56
N PRO A 77 -14.75 -19.39 18.82
CA PRO A 77 -15.37 -18.70 19.95
C PRO A 77 -15.19 -17.17 19.99
N GLY A 78 -14.10 -16.64 19.42
CA GLY A 78 -13.85 -15.19 19.41
C GLY A 78 -14.65 -14.44 18.33
N PRO A 79 -14.60 -13.10 18.34
CA PRO A 79 -15.43 -12.27 17.46
C PRO A 79 -14.82 -12.06 16.07
N TRP A 80 -13.55 -12.41 15.86
CA TRP A 80 -12.80 -12.05 14.66
C TRP A 80 -12.19 -13.26 13.93
N ALA A 81 -11.73 -13.02 12.70
CA ALA A 81 -11.08 -13.99 11.83
C ALA A 81 -9.76 -13.45 11.26
N SER A 82 -8.81 -14.33 11.00
CA SER A 82 -7.50 -13.99 10.45
C SER A 82 -6.91 -15.15 9.69
N ASP A 83 -6.08 -14.82 8.70
CA ASP A 83 -5.45 -15.79 7.84
C ASP A 83 -3.93 -15.77 8.02
N LEU A 84 -3.34 -16.95 8.04
CA LEU A 84 -1.92 -17.13 7.84
C LEU A 84 -1.67 -17.17 6.33
N LEU A 85 -0.83 -16.26 5.88
CA LEU A 85 -0.45 -16.08 4.48
C LEU A 85 0.97 -16.58 4.28
N LEU A 86 1.17 -17.42 3.28
CA LEU A 86 2.50 -17.69 2.72
C LEU A 86 2.50 -17.17 1.29
N ILE A 87 3.36 -16.18 1.01
CA ILE A 87 3.36 -15.45 -0.26
C ILE A 87 4.81 -15.36 -0.76
N ASP A 88 5.02 -15.87 -1.97
CA ASP A 88 6.25 -15.66 -2.73
C ASP A 88 6.18 -14.28 -3.39
N GLU A 89 7.27 -13.53 -3.35
CA GLU A 89 7.29 -12.14 -3.82
C GLU A 89 6.96 -11.99 -5.32
N ASN A 90 7.10 -13.04 -6.12
CA ASN A 90 6.67 -13.08 -7.53
C ASN A 90 5.31 -13.79 -7.71
N THR A 91 4.30 -13.39 -6.94
CA THR A 91 2.93 -13.91 -7.04
C THR A 91 1.98 -12.87 -7.65
N ALA A 92 1.28 -13.25 -8.73
CA ALA A 92 0.26 -12.47 -9.43
C ALA A 92 0.73 -11.07 -9.87
N THR A 93 0.11 -10.00 -9.37
CA THR A 93 0.69 -8.66 -9.56
C THR A 93 1.83 -8.50 -8.57
N GLN A 94 3.05 -8.39 -9.10
CA GLN A 94 4.25 -8.11 -8.30
C GLN A 94 5.00 -6.89 -8.82
N THR A 95 5.82 -6.31 -7.95
CA THR A 95 6.76 -5.26 -8.31
C THR A 95 8.18 -5.77 -8.16
N ASP A 96 9.02 -5.45 -9.15
CA ASP A 96 10.43 -5.81 -9.13
C ASP A 96 11.33 -4.57 -9.04
N CYS A 97 12.29 -4.64 -8.15
CA CYS A 97 13.35 -3.66 -7.99
C CYS A 97 14.67 -4.19 -8.57
N PRO A 98 15.67 -3.34 -8.82
CA PRO A 98 16.91 -3.77 -9.45
C PRO A 98 17.53 -5.04 -8.83
N PRO A 99 17.62 -5.21 -7.49
CA PRO A 99 18.19 -6.41 -6.88
C PRO A 99 17.50 -7.71 -7.26
N HIS A 100 16.29 -7.69 -7.85
CA HIS A 100 15.66 -8.90 -8.38
C HIS A 100 16.58 -9.58 -9.39
N MET A 101 17.15 -8.84 -10.35
CA MET A 101 17.93 -9.41 -11.47
C MET A 101 19.34 -8.80 -11.58
N MET A 102 19.70 -7.90 -10.67
CA MET A 102 20.93 -7.12 -10.70
C MET A 102 21.68 -7.26 -9.38
N PRO A 103 22.78 -8.01 -9.35
CA PRO A 103 23.57 -8.17 -8.13
C PRO A 103 24.12 -6.85 -7.59
N PRO A 104 24.39 -6.76 -6.28
CA PRO A 104 25.12 -5.65 -5.68
C PRO A 104 26.46 -5.38 -6.37
N GLN A 105 26.83 -4.11 -6.57
CA GLN A 105 28.05 -3.72 -7.28
C GLN A 105 29.31 -4.40 -6.71
N GLU A 106 29.42 -4.45 -5.39
CA GLU A 106 30.53 -5.00 -4.63
C GLU A 106 30.65 -6.53 -4.73
N SER A 107 29.60 -7.22 -5.21
CA SER A 107 29.64 -8.66 -5.40
C SER A 107 30.63 -9.11 -6.48
N GLY A 108 30.97 -8.22 -7.42
CA GLY A 108 31.79 -8.54 -8.59
C GLY A 108 31.13 -9.55 -9.55
N MET A 109 29.85 -9.88 -9.32
CA MET A 109 29.10 -10.81 -10.18
C MET A 109 28.80 -10.16 -11.54
N PRO A 110 28.55 -10.98 -12.58
CA PRO A 110 28.07 -10.47 -13.85
C PRO A 110 26.81 -9.61 -13.68
N ASN A 111 26.73 -8.53 -14.46
CA ASN A 111 25.63 -7.55 -14.42
C ASN A 111 25.46 -6.81 -13.08
N ALA A 112 26.41 -6.93 -12.15
CA ALA A 112 26.39 -6.18 -10.90
C ALA A 112 26.41 -4.67 -11.14
N ASN A 113 25.67 -3.91 -10.31
CA ASN A 113 25.49 -2.48 -10.49
C ASN A 113 25.30 -1.75 -9.16
N TYR A 114 25.52 -0.43 -9.18
CA TYR A 114 25.24 0.48 -8.07
C TYR A 114 23.81 0.32 -7.50
N TYR A 115 22.81 0.08 -8.35
CA TYR A 115 21.43 -0.11 -7.91
C TYR A 115 21.13 -1.51 -7.35
N GLY A 116 22.05 -2.46 -7.44
CA GLY A 116 21.85 -3.86 -7.03
C GLY A 116 21.65 -4.08 -5.52
N ASN A 117 21.72 -3.03 -4.70
CA ASN A 117 21.36 -3.06 -3.28
C ASN A 117 20.02 -2.38 -2.97
N ARG A 118 19.37 -1.70 -3.94
CA ARG A 118 18.15 -0.94 -3.70
C ARG A 118 16.92 -1.85 -3.73
N THR A 119 16.57 -2.43 -2.59
CA THR A 119 15.35 -3.22 -2.43
C THR A 119 14.10 -2.34 -2.45
N CYS A 120 12.92 -2.96 -2.59
CA CYS A 120 11.67 -2.22 -2.82
C CYS A 120 11.19 -1.40 -1.61
N ASP A 121 11.67 -1.70 -0.41
CA ASP A 121 11.47 -0.85 0.77
C ASP A 121 12.29 0.44 0.72
N GLU A 122 13.41 0.47 -0.02
CA GLU A 122 14.30 1.64 -0.17
C GLU A 122 13.93 2.56 -1.33
N VAL A 123 13.06 2.12 -2.24
CA VAL A 123 12.57 2.96 -3.34
C VAL A 123 11.76 4.13 -2.76
N PRO A 124 12.10 5.38 -3.11
CA PRO A 124 11.30 6.53 -2.71
C PRO A 124 9.86 6.38 -3.18
N VAL A 125 8.91 6.64 -2.28
CA VAL A 125 7.50 6.29 -2.49
C VAL A 125 6.84 6.94 -3.71
N TRP A 126 7.32 8.12 -4.14
CA TRP A 126 6.86 8.76 -5.39
C TRP A 126 7.24 7.95 -6.64
N GLY A 127 8.22 7.05 -6.56
CA GLY A 127 8.62 6.12 -7.62
C GLY A 127 7.63 4.98 -7.87
N TRP A 128 6.52 4.96 -7.13
CA TRP A 128 5.41 4.02 -7.28
C TRP A 128 4.18 4.61 -7.96
N VAL A 129 4.27 5.88 -8.36
CA VAL A 129 3.15 6.65 -8.91
C VAL A 129 3.59 7.37 -10.18
N GLY A 130 2.79 7.29 -11.24
CA GLY A 130 3.12 7.93 -12.51
C GLY A 130 1.93 8.18 -13.42
N GLU A 131 2.10 9.07 -14.39
CA GLU A 131 1.09 9.34 -15.42
C GLU A 131 1.13 8.24 -16.48
N VAL A 132 0.01 7.60 -16.75
CA VAL A 132 -0.07 6.49 -17.70
C VAL A 132 0.32 6.92 -19.11
N PHE A 133 1.28 6.20 -19.68
CA PHE A 133 1.61 6.18 -21.10
C PHE A 133 1.55 4.75 -21.61
N LYS A 134 0.47 4.37 -22.32
CA LYS A 134 0.23 2.99 -22.68
C LYS A 134 0.82 2.62 -24.05
N ILE A 135 1.55 1.51 -24.13
CA ILE A 135 2.02 0.90 -25.38
C ILE A 135 1.05 -0.22 -25.76
N ASP A 136 0.30 -0.03 -26.83
CA ASP A 136 -0.60 -1.07 -27.36
C ASP A 136 0.21 -2.08 -28.17
N GLY A 137 0.22 -3.32 -27.70
CA GLY A 137 0.86 -4.47 -28.35
C GLY A 137 -0.08 -5.66 -28.49
N ARG A 138 -1.40 -5.46 -28.48
CA ARG A 138 -2.36 -6.56 -28.70
C ARG A 138 -2.12 -7.31 -30.01
N SER A 139 -1.56 -6.65 -31.02
CA SER A 139 -1.20 -7.27 -32.29
C SER A 139 -0.07 -8.31 -32.19
N VAL A 140 0.71 -8.29 -31.11
CA VAL A 140 1.80 -9.25 -30.89
C VAL A 140 1.40 -10.40 -29.96
N LEU A 141 0.22 -10.35 -29.35
CA LEU A 141 -0.29 -11.43 -28.51
C LEU A 141 -0.30 -12.73 -29.31
N ASP A 142 0.35 -13.77 -28.76
CA ASP A 142 0.44 -15.12 -29.34
C ASP A 142 1.05 -15.20 -30.74
N SER A 143 1.77 -14.16 -31.19
CA SER A 143 2.34 -14.12 -32.54
C SER A 143 3.66 -14.87 -32.68
N ALA A 144 4.24 -15.37 -31.58
CA ALA A 144 5.52 -16.07 -31.55
C ALA A 144 5.34 -17.60 -31.53
N PRO A 145 6.37 -18.38 -31.90
CA PRO A 145 6.37 -19.83 -31.72
C PRO A 145 6.19 -20.24 -30.25
N ASN A 146 5.77 -21.48 -30.02
CA ASN A 146 5.64 -22.01 -28.67
C ASN A 146 6.98 -21.96 -27.91
N GLY A 147 6.92 -21.60 -26.62
CA GLY A 147 8.10 -21.43 -25.76
C GLY A 147 8.92 -20.16 -26.05
N VAL A 148 8.43 -19.28 -26.93
CA VAL A 148 9.07 -18.00 -27.28
C VAL A 148 8.08 -16.87 -27.07
N SER A 149 8.52 -15.81 -26.41
CA SER A 149 7.77 -14.58 -26.20
C SER A 149 7.77 -13.72 -27.46
N PRO A 150 6.61 -13.17 -27.86
CA PRO A 150 6.58 -12.01 -28.74
C PRO A 150 7.13 -10.78 -27.98
N LEU A 151 7.70 -9.81 -28.71
CA LEU A 151 8.44 -8.71 -28.09
C LEU A 151 7.83 -7.34 -28.40
N PHE A 152 7.72 -6.50 -27.37
CA PHE A 152 7.56 -5.06 -27.55
C PHE A 152 8.92 -4.46 -27.92
N THR A 153 8.97 -3.79 -29.07
CA THR A 153 10.21 -3.22 -29.61
C THR A 153 10.29 -1.72 -29.37
N VAL A 154 11.50 -1.17 -29.45
CA VAL A 154 11.72 0.28 -29.41
C VAL A 154 10.92 1.04 -30.49
N ASP A 155 10.65 0.41 -31.64
CA ASP A 155 9.88 1.04 -32.71
C ASP A 155 8.39 1.15 -32.34
N MET A 156 7.84 0.19 -31.59
CA MET A 156 6.49 0.29 -31.03
C MET A 156 6.39 1.45 -30.02
N VAL A 157 7.42 1.62 -29.17
CA VAL A 157 7.50 2.75 -28.24
C VAL A 157 7.56 4.09 -28.98
N LYS A 158 8.40 4.20 -30.01
CA LYS A 158 8.50 5.41 -30.84
C LYS A 158 7.23 5.71 -31.61
N ALA A 159 6.54 4.69 -32.12
CA ALA A 159 5.24 4.86 -32.79
C ALA A 159 4.18 5.39 -31.81
N ALA A 160 4.19 4.91 -30.56
CA ALA A 160 3.34 5.46 -29.50
C ALA A 160 3.69 6.93 -29.18
N GLU A 161 4.97 7.32 -29.12
CA GLU A 161 5.37 8.73 -28.96
C GLU A 161 4.88 9.61 -30.11
N GLN A 162 4.98 9.14 -31.35
CA GLN A 162 4.56 9.88 -32.56
C GLN A 162 3.06 10.15 -32.62
N THR A 163 2.24 9.20 -32.15
CA THR A 163 0.78 9.32 -32.17
C THR A 163 0.21 10.10 -30.99
N ARG A 164 1.02 10.29 -29.93
CA ARG A 164 0.61 10.91 -28.67
C ARG A 164 1.53 12.07 -28.31
N ARG A 165 2.46 11.83 -27.37
CA ARG A 165 3.48 12.77 -26.92
C ARG A 165 4.80 12.05 -26.66
N PRO A 166 5.93 12.76 -26.63
CA PRO A 166 7.18 12.18 -26.13
C PRO A 166 7.04 11.68 -24.68
N LEU A 167 7.76 10.61 -24.38
CA LEU A 167 7.99 10.12 -23.02
C LEU A 167 8.76 11.16 -22.20
N ARG A 168 8.46 11.23 -20.90
CA ARG A 168 9.08 12.17 -19.97
C ARG A 168 9.21 11.56 -18.56
N PRO A 169 10.07 12.15 -17.71
CA PRO A 169 10.09 11.79 -16.30
C PRO A 169 8.72 11.95 -15.63
N GLY A 170 8.35 10.96 -14.82
CA GLY A 170 7.06 10.88 -14.15
C GLY A 170 5.97 10.13 -14.94
N ASP A 171 6.28 9.62 -16.13
CA ASP A 171 5.40 8.66 -16.80
C ASP A 171 5.50 7.28 -16.15
N ALA A 172 4.39 6.54 -16.19
CA ALA A 172 4.33 5.10 -16.00
C ALA A 172 4.02 4.46 -17.36
N VAL A 173 5.02 3.80 -17.96
CA VAL A 173 4.86 3.17 -19.28
C VAL A 173 4.22 1.80 -19.11
N LEU A 174 2.98 1.64 -19.58
CA LEU A 174 2.22 0.40 -19.43
C LEU A 174 2.14 -0.35 -20.76
N TYR A 175 2.72 -1.55 -20.83
CA TYR A 175 2.63 -2.42 -21.99
C TYR A 175 1.36 -3.26 -21.93
N TRP A 176 0.51 -3.14 -22.94
CA TRP A 176 -0.81 -3.76 -22.98
C TRP A 176 -0.94 -4.72 -24.15
N SER A 177 -1.20 -5.98 -23.85
CA SER A 177 -1.39 -7.06 -24.81
C SER A 177 -2.71 -7.81 -24.66
N GLY A 178 -3.37 -7.71 -23.50
CA GLY A 178 -4.51 -8.49 -23.05
C GLY A 178 -4.14 -9.86 -22.46
N TYR A 179 -2.87 -10.13 -22.14
CA TYR A 179 -2.41 -11.49 -21.82
C TYR A 179 -2.99 -12.03 -20.50
N VAL A 180 -2.83 -11.32 -19.38
CA VAL A 180 -3.40 -11.74 -18.08
C VAL A 180 -4.93 -11.80 -18.16
N ASP A 181 -5.58 -10.80 -18.77
CA ASP A 181 -7.04 -10.80 -18.98
C ASP A 181 -7.53 -12.05 -19.74
N ALA A 182 -6.72 -12.57 -20.68
CA ALA A 182 -7.08 -13.75 -21.46
C ALA A 182 -6.79 -15.08 -20.76
N TYR A 183 -5.75 -15.15 -19.92
CA TYR A 183 -5.15 -16.42 -19.49
C TYR A 183 -5.06 -16.63 -17.98
N ASP A 184 -5.30 -15.61 -17.15
CA ASP A 184 -5.42 -15.81 -15.71
C ASP A 184 -6.78 -16.42 -15.35
N LEU A 185 -6.84 -17.74 -15.47
CA LEU A 185 -8.05 -18.55 -15.30
C LEU A 185 -7.81 -19.64 -14.23
N PRO A 186 -8.87 -20.20 -13.64
CA PRO A 186 -8.74 -21.39 -12.81
C PRO A 186 -8.10 -22.56 -13.57
N MET A 187 -7.36 -23.40 -12.86
CA MET A 187 -6.85 -24.65 -13.41
C MET A 187 -8.02 -25.58 -13.82
N PRO A 188 -7.89 -26.35 -14.93
CA PRO A 188 -6.68 -26.53 -15.73
C PRO A 188 -6.46 -25.46 -16.81
N ALA A 189 -7.44 -24.63 -17.17
CA ALA A 189 -7.30 -23.64 -18.24
C ALA A 189 -6.21 -22.60 -17.95
N GLY A 190 -6.02 -22.25 -16.66
CA GLY A 190 -4.95 -21.38 -16.18
C GLY A 190 -3.52 -21.87 -16.45
N SER A 191 -3.33 -23.12 -16.88
CA SER A 191 -2.00 -23.57 -17.32
C SER A 191 -1.43 -22.70 -18.43
N ARG A 192 -2.31 -22.06 -19.22
CA ARG A 192 -1.94 -21.16 -20.30
C ARG A 192 -1.16 -19.93 -19.83
N LEU A 193 -1.33 -19.46 -18.59
CA LEU A 193 -0.68 -18.24 -18.10
C LEU A 193 0.85 -18.39 -18.06
N ILE A 194 1.34 -19.46 -17.41
CA ILE A 194 2.78 -19.68 -17.13
C ILE A 194 3.24 -21.09 -17.54
N ILE A 195 2.48 -22.13 -17.20
CA ILE A 195 2.92 -23.54 -17.32
C ILE A 195 3.12 -23.97 -18.78
N ASP A 196 2.13 -23.76 -19.64
CA ASP A 196 2.18 -24.17 -21.04
C ASP A 196 3.23 -23.40 -21.85
N PRO A 197 3.39 -22.07 -21.67
CA PRO A 197 4.51 -21.34 -22.24
C PRO A 197 5.88 -21.91 -21.85
N ILE A 198 6.14 -22.11 -20.55
CA ILE A 198 7.41 -22.67 -20.06
C ILE A 198 7.65 -24.09 -20.58
N ALA A 199 6.59 -24.89 -20.70
CA ALA A 199 6.66 -26.24 -21.25
C ALA A 199 6.78 -26.29 -22.78
N GLY A 200 6.80 -25.14 -23.48
CA GLY A 200 6.86 -25.07 -24.94
C GLY A 200 5.60 -25.59 -25.63
N ARG A 201 4.45 -25.59 -24.95
CA ARG A 201 3.14 -26.02 -25.48
C ARG A 201 2.30 -24.86 -26.01
N ALA A 202 2.62 -23.63 -25.62
CA ALA A 202 1.99 -22.40 -26.08
C ALA A 202 3.04 -21.30 -26.32
N PRO A 203 2.73 -20.23 -27.08
CA PRO A 203 3.57 -19.05 -27.15
C PRO A 203 3.84 -18.44 -25.77
N GLY A 204 4.97 -17.77 -25.63
CA GLY A 204 5.29 -16.98 -24.45
C GLY A 204 4.39 -15.77 -24.29
N TRP A 205 4.42 -15.19 -23.10
CA TRP A 205 3.81 -13.88 -22.86
C TRP A 205 4.59 -12.76 -23.58
N PRO A 206 3.91 -11.70 -24.03
CA PRO A 206 4.59 -10.50 -24.53
C PRO A 206 5.49 -9.85 -23.47
N ALA A 207 6.68 -9.39 -23.88
CA ALA A 207 7.64 -8.72 -23.01
C ALA A 207 8.43 -7.65 -23.79
N PRO A 208 8.89 -6.54 -23.19
CA PRO A 208 9.79 -5.62 -23.88
C PRO A 208 11.16 -6.26 -24.10
N ASP A 209 11.79 -5.94 -25.24
CA ASP A 209 13.21 -6.24 -25.42
C ASP A 209 14.09 -5.22 -24.65
N PHE A 210 15.38 -5.52 -24.52
CA PHE A 210 16.33 -4.64 -23.83
C PHE A 210 16.35 -3.23 -24.43
N ASP A 211 16.25 -3.09 -25.75
CA ASP A 211 16.36 -1.79 -26.41
C ASP A 211 15.12 -0.93 -26.14
N ALA A 212 13.94 -1.53 -26.08
CA ALA A 212 12.71 -0.85 -25.67
C ALA A 212 12.81 -0.41 -24.21
N ALA A 213 13.20 -1.31 -23.31
CA ALA A 213 13.36 -1.01 -21.88
C ALA A 213 14.42 0.08 -21.63
N ASP A 214 15.58 -0.01 -22.29
CA ASP A 214 16.65 0.99 -22.18
C ASP A 214 16.26 2.33 -22.78
N TYR A 215 15.51 2.34 -23.90
CA TYR A 215 15.01 3.56 -24.49
C TYR A 215 14.03 4.28 -23.55
N VAL A 216 13.09 3.55 -22.96
CA VAL A 216 12.14 4.09 -21.97
C VAL A 216 12.90 4.64 -20.76
N ALA A 217 13.84 3.88 -20.21
CA ALA A 217 14.68 4.32 -19.10
C ALA A 217 15.47 5.60 -19.43
N GLY A 218 16.04 5.67 -20.64
CA GLY A 218 16.80 6.81 -21.14
C GLY A 218 15.99 8.10 -21.29
N LYS A 219 14.65 8.01 -21.27
CA LYS A 219 13.73 9.17 -21.21
C LYS A 219 13.45 9.63 -19.78
N GLY A 220 14.08 8.99 -18.79
CA GLY A 220 13.87 9.24 -17.37
C GLY A 220 12.58 8.65 -16.82
N VAL A 221 11.96 7.70 -17.54
CA VAL A 221 10.82 6.94 -17.04
C VAL A 221 11.34 5.95 -16.00
N TRP A 222 10.71 5.97 -14.82
CA TRP A 222 11.08 5.11 -13.69
C TRP A 222 10.21 3.86 -13.60
N ILE A 223 8.98 3.91 -14.10
CA ILE A 223 7.98 2.87 -13.92
C ILE A 223 7.68 2.24 -15.27
N MET A 224 7.84 0.92 -15.36
CA MET A 224 7.24 0.13 -16.44
C MET A 224 6.27 -0.89 -15.84
N GLY A 225 5.04 -0.94 -16.35
CA GLY A 225 4.05 -1.95 -16.02
C GLY A 225 3.75 -2.83 -17.23
N ILE A 226 3.41 -4.10 -17.00
CA ILE A 226 3.02 -5.02 -18.08
C ILE A 226 1.88 -5.95 -17.66
N ASP A 227 0.98 -6.25 -18.58
CA ASP A 227 -0.11 -7.22 -18.39
C ASP A 227 0.26 -8.66 -18.74
N SER A 228 1.51 -9.00 -18.48
CA SER A 228 2.11 -10.33 -18.63
C SER A 228 2.59 -10.80 -17.26
N PRO A 229 2.69 -12.12 -16.99
CA PRO A 229 3.20 -12.63 -15.72
C PRO A 229 4.67 -12.25 -15.48
N SER A 230 5.39 -11.79 -16.51
CA SER A 230 6.71 -11.19 -16.34
C SER A 230 7.07 -10.17 -17.43
N MET A 231 7.86 -9.17 -17.07
CA MET A 231 8.67 -8.28 -17.90
C MET A 231 9.79 -9.04 -18.62
N GLY A 232 10.19 -10.21 -18.09
CA GLY A 232 11.18 -11.09 -18.68
C GLY A 232 10.60 -11.96 -19.80
N GLY A 233 11.04 -11.76 -21.04
CA GLY A 233 10.62 -12.59 -22.17
C GLY A 233 11.31 -13.97 -22.22
N MET A 234 10.67 -14.94 -22.87
CA MET A 234 11.27 -16.22 -23.22
C MET A 234 11.83 -16.20 -24.65
N GLY A 235 13.09 -16.54 -24.86
CA GLY A 235 13.65 -16.83 -26.18
C GLY A 235 15.15 -17.03 -26.15
N SER A 236 15.81 -16.65 -27.23
CA SER A 236 17.26 -16.41 -27.21
C SER A 236 17.50 -14.92 -26.91
N PRO A 237 18.53 -14.57 -26.14
CA PRO A 237 18.86 -13.18 -25.86
C PRO A 237 19.38 -12.51 -27.13
N LYS A 238 19.16 -11.20 -27.29
CA LYS A 238 19.78 -10.43 -28.38
C LYS A 238 21.24 -10.15 -28.09
N TYR A 239 21.56 -9.97 -26.81
CA TYR A 239 22.91 -9.67 -26.33
C TYR A 239 23.52 -10.87 -25.61
N ARG A 240 24.86 -11.01 -25.69
CA ARG A 240 25.55 -12.04 -24.92
C ARG A 240 25.43 -11.72 -23.43
N GLN A 241 24.70 -12.56 -22.70
CA GLN A 241 24.64 -12.49 -21.25
C GLN A 241 25.91 -13.09 -20.63
N SER A 242 26.47 -12.39 -19.65
CA SER A 242 27.54 -12.92 -18.81
C SER A 242 26.93 -13.47 -17.53
N GLY A 243 27.35 -14.67 -17.09
CA GLY A 243 26.85 -15.30 -15.86
C GLY A 243 26.30 -16.72 -16.06
N PRO A 244 25.95 -17.42 -14.96
CA PRO A 244 25.41 -18.76 -15.03
C PRO A 244 24.02 -18.75 -15.68
N ALA A 245 23.75 -19.73 -16.55
CA ALA A 245 22.39 -20.03 -17.00
C ALA A 245 21.71 -20.87 -15.92
N GLY A 246 20.72 -20.31 -15.21
CA GLY A 246 19.92 -21.04 -14.23
C GLY A 246 19.00 -22.08 -14.87
N MET A 247 18.48 -23.00 -14.06
CA MET A 247 17.65 -24.13 -14.49
C MET A 247 16.33 -23.72 -15.16
N PHE A 248 15.82 -22.52 -14.85
CA PHE A 248 14.54 -22.01 -15.36
C PHE A 248 14.63 -20.60 -15.97
N GLN A 249 15.81 -19.99 -15.99
CA GLN A 249 15.94 -18.65 -16.54
C GLN A 249 16.35 -18.65 -18.00
N ASN A 250 15.42 -18.14 -18.79
CA ASN A 250 15.66 -17.73 -20.15
C ASN A 250 16.63 -16.54 -20.18
N PRO A 251 17.75 -16.56 -20.92
CA PRO A 251 18.66 -15.42 -20.97
C PRO A 251 17.99 -14.12 -21.46
N LEU A 252 16.90 -14.22 -22.23
CA LEU A 252 16.10 -13.07 -22.64
C LEU A 252 15.33 -12.43 -21.47
N ALA A 253 14.96 -13.22 -20.45
CA ALA A 253 14.25 -12.70 -19.29
C ALA A 253 15.16 -11.76 -18.48
N LEU A 254 16.39 -12.20 -18.22
CA LEU A 254 17.43 -11.37 -17.59
C LEU A 254 17.69 -10.10 -18.43
N GLU A 255 17.86 -10.27 -19.75
CA GLU A 255 18.09 -9.17 -20.67
C GLU A 255 16.99 -8.09 -20.61
N SER A 256 15.72 -8.51 -20.66
CA SER A 256 14.57 -7.59 -20.65
C SER A 256 14.56 -6.73 -19.39
N HIS A 257 14.89 -7.32 -18.24
CA HIS A 257 14.98 -6.60 -16.97
C HIS A 257 16.13 -5.59 -16.92
N LEU A 258 17.32 -6.01 -17.36
CA LEU A 258 18.54 -5.21 -17.25
C LEU A 258 18.48 -3.90 -18.04
N GLY A 259 17.69 -3.84 -19.13
CA GLY A 259 17.51 -2.62 -19.93
C GLY A 259 17.03 -1.44 -19.09
N HIS A 260 16.16 -1.68 -18.12
CA HIS A 260 15.60 -0.66 -17.24
C HIS A 260 16.32 -0.59 -15.88
N PHE A 261 16.61 -1.74 -15.26
CA PHE A 261 17.22 -1.80 -13.92
C PHE A 261 18.60 -1.15 -13.85
N LYS A 262 19.36 -1.10 -14.95
CA LYS A 262 20.65 -0.39 -14.96
C LYS A 262 20.54 1.12 -14.72
N HIS A 263 19.32 1.66 -14.83
CA HIS A 263 18.98 3.06 -14.51
C HIS A 263 18.32 3.21 -13.13
N GLY A 264 18.19 2.12 -12.36
CA GLY A 264 17.65 2.11 -11.00
C GLY A 264 16.12 2.13 -10.92
N ALA A 265 15.46 1.88 -12.04
CA ALA A 265 14.02 1.91 -12.23
C ALA A 265 13.31 0.62 -11.76
N SER A 266 11.97 0.60 -11.76
CA SER A 266 11.14 -0.51 -11.25
C SER A 266 10.15 -1.06 -12.27
N HIS A 267 9.75 -2.31 -12.07
CA HIS A 267 8.72 -2.99 -12.87
C HIS A 267 7.49 -3.31 -12.05
N THR A 268 6.33 -3.37 -12.69
CA THR A 268 5.15 -4.08 -12.18
C THR A 268 4.68 -5.07 -13.22
N GLU A 269 4.62 -6.34 -12.82
CA GLU A 269 4.22 -7.47 -13.65
C GLU A 269 2.82 -7.93 -13.24
N GLY A 270 2.15 -8.72 -14.08
CA GLY A 270 0.85 -9.33 -13.76
C GLY A 270 -0.31 -8.32 -13.68
N LEU A 271 -0.26 -7.24 -14.45
CA LEU A 271 -1.38 -6.29 -14.54
C LEU A 271 -2.54 -6.86 -15.36
N MET A 272 -3.75 -6.33 -15.15
CA MET A 272 -4.95 -6.65 -15.93
C MET A 272 -5.81 -5.38 -16.16
N ASN A 273 -6.92 -5.49 -16.91
CA ASN A 273 -7.88 -4.41 -17.16
C ASN A 273 -7.27 -3.15 -17.84
N LEU A 274 -6.15 -3.27 -18.53
CA LEU A 274 -5.47 -2.12 -19.17
C LEU A 274 -6.29 -1.53 -20.34
N ASP A 275 -7.28 -2.25 -20.86
CA ASP A 275 -8.26 -1.77 -21.84
C ASP A 275 -9.10 -0.60 -21.30
N ARG A 276 -9.34 -0.58 -19.98
CA ARG A 276 -10.13 0.44 -19.27
C ARG A 276 -9.33 1.68 -18.86
N VAL A 277 -8.01 1.69 -19.08
CA VAL A 277 -7.11 2.76 -18.63
C VAL A 277 -6.76 3.69 -19.79
N PRO A 278 -7.30 4.92 -19.87
CA PRO A 278 -6.86 5.90 -20.86
C PRO A 278 -5.47 6.47 -20.52
N ASP A 279 -4.74 6.94 -21.54
CA ASP A 279 -3.53 7.72 -21.33
C ASP A 279 -3.84 8.98 -20.51
N GLY A 280 -2.90 9.39 -19.65
CA GLY A 280 -3.10 10.52 -18.73
C GLY A 280 -3.78 10.14 -17.39
N SER A 281 -4.27 8.91 -17.24
CA SER A 281 -4.66 8.36 -15.93
C SER A 281 -3.48 8.38 -14.96
N LEU A 282 -3.74 8.33 -13.66
CA LEU A 282 -2.68 8.18 -12.65
C LEU A 282 -2.54 6.71 -12.26
N TYR A 283 -1.42 6.10 -12.62
CA TYR A 283 -1.03 4.76 -12.21
C TYR A 283 -0.42 4.79 -10.80
N ILE A 284 -0.83 3.84 -9.96
CA ILE A 284 -0.29 3.64 -8.61
C ILE A 284 -0.11 2.13 -8.39
N ALA A 285 1.06 1.68 -7.96
CA ALA A 285 1.29 0.32 -7.49
C ALA A 285 2.08 0.32 -6.19
N LEU A 286 1.48 -0.16 -5.10
CA LEU A 286 2.06 -0.03 -3.76
C LEU A 286 2.55 -1.40 -3.25
N PRO A 287 3.84 -1.75 -3.48
CA PRO A 287 4.39 -3.01 -2.96
C PRO A 287 4.42 -2.96 -1.43
N VAL A 288 4.07 -4.07 -0.78
CA VAL A 288 4.19 -4.23 0.67
C VAL A 288 5.62 -3.87 1.13
N LYS A 289 5.76 -3.19 2.27
CA LYS A 289 7.05 -2.63 2.70
C LYS A 289 7.91 -3.64 3.48
N HIS A 290 8.18 -4.79 2.86
CA HIS A 290 9.07 -5.82 3.42
C HIS A 290 10.53 -5.38 3.40
N GLN A 291 11.20 -5.46 4.53
CA GLN A 291 12.63 -5.14 4.63
C GLN A 291 13.46 -6.08 3.75
N ASN A 292 14.42 -5.52 3.00
CA ASN A 292 15.37 -6.27 2.18
C ASN A 292 14.68 -7.18 1.13
N SER A 293 13.61 -6.70 0.51
CA SER A 293 12.86 -7.49 -0.49
C SER A 293 13.12 -6.98 -1.91
N PRO A 294 13.71 -7.79 -2.80
CA PRO A 294 14.06 -7.39 -4.18
C PRO A 294 12.85 -7.32 -5.10
N THR A 295 11.82 -8.08 -4.75
CA THR A 295 10.52 -8.19 -5.40
C THR A 295 9.47 -8.18 -4.32
N VAL A 296 8.24 -7.77 -4.61
CA VAL A 296 7.18 -7.78 -3.61
C VAL A 296 5.82 -7.94 -4.27
N GLU A 297 4.94 -8.74 -3.66
CA GLU A 297 3.53 -8.76 -3.99
C GLU A 297 2.92 -7.35 -3.86
N THR A 298 2.09 -6.96 -4.81
CA THR A 298 1.56 -5.60 -4.88
C THR A 298 0.11 -5.60 -5.33
N ARG A 299 -0.53 -4.45 -5.20
CA ARG A 299 -1.79 -4.15 -5.89
C ARG A 299 -1.63 -2.85 -6.65
N ALA A 300 -2.09 -2.86 -7.89
CA ALA A 300 -1.98 -1.73 -8.79
C ALA A 300 -3.37 -1.20 -9.16
N ILE A 301 -3.49 0.11 -9.32
CA ILE A 301 -4.71 0.78 -9.76
C ILE A 301 -4.39 1.86 -10.79
N ALA A 302 -5.42 2.34 -11.48
CA ALA A 302 -5.40 3.61 -12.20
C ALA A 302 -6.57 4.49 -11.78
N ILE A 303 -6.29 5.74 -11.41
CA ILE A 303 -7.31 6.79 -11.29
C ILE A 303 -7.58 7.33 -12.71
N THR A 304 -8.80 7.14 -13.19
CA THR A 304 -9.23 7.46 -14.57
C THR A 304 -9.99 8.78 -14.67
N ASP A 305 -10.28 9.44 -13.55
CA ASP A 305 -10.63 10.85 -13.55
C ASP A 305 -9.40 11.66 -13.98
N LEU A 306 -9.40 12.13 -15.23
CA LEU A 306 -8.23 12.76 -15.83
C LEU A 306 -7.92 14.14 -15.23
N GLU A 307 -8.91 14.82 -14.65
CA GLU A 307 -8.68 16.11 -13.99
C GLU A 307 -7.93 15.86 -12.68
N LEU A 308 -8.48 15.02 -11.80
CA LEU A 308 -7.85 14.63 -10.55
C LEU A 308 -6.47 13.98 -10.79
N ALA A 309 -6.37 13.05 -11.75
CA ALA A 309 -5.12 12.39 -12.11
C ALA A 309 -4.05 13.41 -12.51
N ALA A 310 -4.39 14.42 -13.30
CA ALA A 310 -3.45 15.46 -13.69
C ALA A 310 -2.98 16.31 -12.50
N GLU A 311 -3.84 16.55 -11.50
CA GLU A 311 -3.49 17.29 -10.28
C GLU A 311 -2.51 16.50 -9.42
N LEU A 312 -2.86 15.26 -9.11
CA LEU A 312 -2.03 14.34 -8.34
C LEU A 312 -0.69 14.09 -9.05
N ALA A 313 -0.68 13.93 -10.37
CA ALA A 313 0.55 13.76 -11.15
C ALA A 313 1.49 14.98 -11.05
N ARG A 314 0.96 16.21 -10.93
CA ARG A 314 1.79 17.41 -10.68
C ARG A 314 2.49 17.29 -9.31
N ALA A 315 1.77 16.91 -8.27
CA ALA A 315 2.33 16.73 -6.94
C ALA A 315 3.37 15.59 -6.88
N VAL A 316 3.08 14.47 -7.54
CA VAL A 316 3.98 13.31 -7.65
C VAL A 316 5.28 13.67 -8.37
N ARG A 317 5.21 14.39 -9.51
CA ARG A 317 6.42 14.89 -10.21
C ARG A 317 7.24 15.86 -9.37
N ALA A 318 6.58 16.64 -8.50
CA ALA A 318 7.23 17.47 -7.50
C ALA A 318 7.74 16.68 -6.28
N LYS A 319 7.61 15.35 -6.28
CA LYS A 319 8.02 14.42 -5.22
C LYS A 319 7.33 14.69 -3.88
N ARG A 320 6.11 15.24 -3.91
CA ARG A 320 5.28 15.53 -2.74
C ARG A 320 4.43 14.32 -2.37
N VAL A 321 5.10 13.21 -2.07
CA VAL A 321 4.46 11.96 -1.66
C VAL A 321 5.13 11.48 -0.38
N VAL A 322 4.33 11.16 0.63
CA VAL A 322 4.80 10.63 1.92
C VAL A 322 4.42 9.17 2.04
N ASP A 323 5.32 8.37 2.59
CA ASP A 323 5.09 6.96 2.92
C ASP A 323 4.57 6.90 4.35
N LEU A 324 3.42 6.25 4.54
CA LEU A 324 2.72 6.17 5.82
C LEU A 324 2.73 4.75 6.40
N SER A 325 3.63 3.89 5.89
CA SER A 325 3.69 2.48 6.26
C SER A 325 4.91 2.16 7.11
N VAL A 326 4.68 1.34 8.12
CA VAL A 326 5.77 0.71 8.89
C VAL A 326 6.52 -0.29 8.02
N THR A 327 7.82 -0.46 8.28
CA THR A 327 8.63 -1.49 7.62
C THR A 327 8.35 -2.86 8.24
N LEU A 328 8.01 -3.86 7.43
CA LEU A 328 7.82 -5.23 7.91
C LEU A 328 9.17 -5.92 8.04
N SER A 329 9.51 -6.40 9.23
CA SER A 329 10.66 -7.27 9.43
C SER A 329 10.55 -8.09 10.71
N MET A 330 11.30 -9.18 10.80
CA MET A 330 11.35 -10.06 11.98
C MET A 330 11.85 -9.36 13.25
N THR A 331 12.33 -8.12 13.14
CA THR A 331 12.90 -7.36 14.25
C THR A 331 12.03 -6.18 14.68
N HIS A 332 10.81 -6.03 14.15
CA HIS A 332 9.88 -4.97 14.51
C HIS A 332 8.59 -5.53 15.12
N PRO A 333 7.87 -4.74 15.94
CA PRO A 333 6.56 -5.11 16.48
C PRO A 333 5.50 -4.99 15.39
N VAL A 334 5.49 -5.91 14.43
CA VAL A 334 4.56 -5.90 13.27
C VAL A 334 3.51 -6.99 13.34
N TRP A 335 3.44 -7.77 14.42
CA TRP A 335 2.47 -8.85 14.60
C TRP A 335 1.85 -8.75 15.99
N TRP A 336 0.62 -9.21 16.13
CA TRP A 336 -0.14 -9.12 17.37
C TRP A 336 0.36 -10.14 18.43
N PRO A 337 0.99 -9.69 19.53
CA PRO A 337 1.55 -10.60 20.53
C PRO A 337 0.49 -11.16 21.49
N GLY A 338 -0.75 -10.66 21.42
CA GLY A 338 -1.83 -11.04 22.32
C GLY A 338 -1.64 -10.56 23.76
N ARG A 339 -2.74 -10.64 24.53
CA ARG A 339 -2.72 -10.41 25.97
C ARG A 339 -2.32 -11.69 26.70
N GLY A 340 -1.43 -11.60 27.68
CA GLY A 340 -1.03 -12.75 28.49
C GLY A 340 -0.20 -13.80 27.70
N LEU A 341 -0.36 -15.08 28.05
CA LEU A 341 0.40 -16.19 27.45
C LEU A 341 -0.44 -16.95 26.43
N GLY A 342 0.10 -17.16 25.22
CA GLY A 342 -0.48 -18.05 24.22
C GLY A 342 -1.52 -17.43 23.28
N ASN A 343 -1.81 -16.13 23.40
CA ASN A 343 -2.82 -15.43 22.59
C ASN A 343 -2.22 -14.67 21.38
N PHE A 344 -0.99 -15.01 20.98
CA PHE A 344 -0.33 -14.34 19.86
C PHE A 344 -0.84 -14.84 18.50
N VAL A 345 -0.82 -13.96 17.51
CA VAL A 345 -0.99 -14.33 16.10
C VAL A 345 0.33 -14.81 15.51
N PHE A 346 0.27 -15.39 14.31
CA PHE A 346 1.46 -15.88 13.65
C PHE A 346 2.47 -14.73 13.44
N PRO A 347 3.72 -14.85 13.94
CA PRO A 347 4.71 -13.79 13.76
C PRO A 347 5.11 -13.62 12.29
N TYR A 348 5.54 -12.42 11.93
CA TYR A 348 6.16 -12.17 10.63
C TYR A 348 7.46 -12.98 10.51
N HIS A 349 7.54 -13.79 9.46
CA HIS A 349 8.73 -14.55 9.10
C HIS A 349 9.11 -14.31 7.65
N LEU A 350 10.41 -14.06 7.45
CA LEU A 350 11.02 -13.96 6.14
C LEU A 350 11.84 -15.22 5.87
N VAL A 351 11.50 -15.94 4.80
CA VAL A 351 12.31 -17.04 4.27
C VAL A 351 13.26 -16.43 3.24
N GLN A 352 14.48 -16.05 3.67
CA GLN A 352 15.45 -15.35 2.82
C GLN A 352 16.81 -16.06 2.76
N PRO A 353 17.47 -16.08 1.57
CA PRO A 353 16.87 -15.97 0.25
C PRO A 353 16.24 -17.32 -0.16
N VAL A 354 15.06 -17.32 -0.78
CA VAL A 354 14.50 -18.56 -1.37
C VAL A 354 15.30 -18.92 -2.61
N ASN A 355 15.61 -17.94 -3.47
CA ASN A 355 16.61 -18.05 -4.53
C ASN A 355 17.53 -16.83 -4.50
N TYR A 356 18.77 -17.00 -4.94
CA TYR A 356 19.78 -15.95 -4.97
C TYR A 356 20.62 -16.04 -6.25
N PHE A 357 21.41 -15.01 -6.56
CA PHE A 357 22.15 -14.89 -7.82
C PHE A 357 23.05 -16.09 -8.16
N SER A 358 23.54 -16.80 -7.15
CA SER A 358 24.40 -17.99 -7.29
C SER A 358 23.66 -19.33 -7.15
N GLY A 359 22.35 -19.31 -6.92
CA GLY A 359 21.52 -20.49 -6.74
C GLY A 359 21.23 -21.24 -8.05
N ALA A 360 20.65 -22.44 -7.94
CA ALA A 360 20.31 -23.28 -9.10
C ALA A 360 19.30 -22.62 -10.06
N PHE A 361 18.54 -21.65 -9.56
CA PHE A 361 17.56 -20.89 -10.34
C PHE A 361 18.07 -19.49 -10.68
N GLY A 362 19.26 -19.08 -10.21
CA GLY A 362 19.81 -17.75 -10.46
C GLY A 362 20.02 -17.43 -11.95
N PRO A 363 20.41 -16.18 -12.30
CA PRO A 363 20.89 -15.14 -11.40
C PRO A 363 19.83 -14.10 -11.00
N TYR A 364 18.86 -14.48 -10.16
CA TYR A 364 17.89 -13.55 -9.57
C TYR A 364 17.71 -13.82 -8.08
N TRP A 365 17.16 -12.83 -7.38
CA TRP A 365 16.85 -12.88 -5.96
C TRP A 365 15.35 -12.71 -5.75
N VAL A 366 14.77 -13.59 -4.94
CA VAL A 366 13.38 -13.60 -4.48
C VAL A 366 13.32 -14.18 -3.07
N ASN A 367 12.37 -13.70 -2.26
CA ASN A 367 12.05 -14.27 -0.96
C ASN A 367 10.61 -14.79 -0.89
N THR A 368 10.29 -15.43 0.22
CA THR A 368 8.92 -15.77 0.60
C THR A 368 8.65 -15.23 2.00
N HIS A 369 7.45 -14.68 2.17
CA HIS A 369 6.96 -14.12 3.42
C HIS A 369 5.91 -15.04 4.02
N ILE A 370 5.98 -15.25 5.33
CA ILE A 370 4.94 -15.94 6.11
C ILE A 370 4.43 -14.94 7.14
N VAL A 371 3.17 -14.52 7.00
CA VAL A 371 2.61 -13.39 7.73
C VAL A 371 1.19 -13.68 8.18
N ASP A 372 0.78 -13.13 9.32
CA ASP A 372 -0.64 -13.00 9.63
C ASP A 372 -1.25 -11.87 8.78
N SER A 373 -2.53 -11.97 8.43
CA SER A 373 -3.22 -10.97 7.61
C SER A 373 -3.27 -9.57 8.24
N ARG A 374 -2.98 -9.43 9.54
CA ARG A 374 -2.89 -8.15 10.27
C ARG A 374 -1.46 -7.70 10.57
N THR A 375 -0.53 -8.11 9.72
CA THR A 375 0.87 -7.75 9.92
C THR A 375 1.15 -6.31 9.49
N GLY A 376 1.65 -5.49 10.42
CA GLY A 376 2.11 -4.12 10.16
C GLY A 376 1.00 -3.21 9.63
N THR A 377 1.31 -2.32 8.68
CA THR A 377 0.28 -1.47 8.06
C THR A 377 -0.64 -2.35 7.20
N HIS A 378 -1.89 -2.50 7.59
CA HIS A 378 -2.82 -3.46 6.99
C HIS A 378 -4.25 -2.91 6.89
N VAL A 379 -5.10 -3.58 6.11
CA VAL A 379 -6.55 -3.32 6.08
C VAL A 379 -7.28 -4.32 6.95
N ASP A 380 -8.27 -3.82 7.68
CA ASP A 380 -9.34 -4.65 8.24
C ASP A 380 -10.62 -4.46 7.42
N PRO A 381 -11.00 -5.46 6.60
CA PRO A 381 -12.26 -5.44 5.89
C PRO A 381 -13.42 -5.80 6.84
N PRO A 382 -14.71 -5.55 6.47
CA PRO A 382 -15.84 -5.90 7.32
C PRO A 382 -15.84 -7.35 7.81
N ALA A 383 -15.40 -8.30 6.98
CA ALA A 383 -15.33 -9.71 7.34
C ALA A 383 -14.27 -10.02 8.43
N HIS A 384 -13.40 -9.07 8.81
CA HIS A 384 -12.45 -9.28 9.89
C HIS A 384 -13.14 -9.58 11.23
N TYR A 385 -14.12 -8.74 11.62
CA TYR A 385 -14.94 -8.92 12.83
C TYR A 385 -16.41 -9.24 12.54
N GLY A 386 -16.91 -8.87 11.36
CA GLY A 386 -18.28 -9.16 10.96
C GLY A 386 -18.42 -10.64 10.62
N PRO A 387 -19.26 -11.40 11.34
CA PRO A 387 -19.38 -12.84 11.12
C PRO A 387 -19.95 -13.14 9.72
N PRO A 388 -19.61 -14.29 9.11
CA PRO A 388 -20.08 -14.64 7.78
C PRO A 388 -21.59 -14.92 7.77
N PRO A 389 -22.26 -14.80 6.61
CA PRO A 389 -23.67 -15.16 6.48
C PRO A 389 -23.94 -16.59 6.94
N GLY A 390 -24.96 -16.74 7.81
CA GLY A 390 -25.33 -18.04 8.38
C GLY A 390 -24.49 -18.46 9.60
N PHE A 391 -23.61 -17.60 10.11
CA PHE A 391 -22.92 -17.84 11.37
C PHE A 391 -23.92 -17.92 12.54
N ASP A 392 -23.69 -18.86 13.45
CA ASP A 392 -24.46 -19.03 14.68
C ASP A 392 -23.80 -18.24 15.82
N LEU A 393 -24.39 -17.11 16.18
CA LEU A 393 -23.89 -16.21 17.23
C LEU A 393 -23.78 -16.89 18.61
N SER A 394 -24.50 -17.99 18.86
CA SER A 394 -24.37 -18.76 20.10
C SER A 394 -23.02 -19.47 20.25
N ARG A 395 -22.19 -19.49 19.19
CA ARG A 395 -20.84 -20.02 19.23
C ARG A 395 -19.84 -19.08 19.87
N PHE A 396 -20.22 -17.83 20.14
CA PHE A 396 -19.35 -16.87 20.81
C PHE A 396 -19.04 -17.30 22.24
N ASP A 397 -17.80 -17.02 22.68
CA ASP A 397 -17.42 -17.17 24.09
C ASP A 397 -18.06 -16.09 24.96
N ASP A 398 -17.90 -16.22 26.28
CA ASP A 398 -18.51 -15.32 27.26
C ASP A 398 -18.16 -13.84 27.02
N THR A 399 -16.90 -13.54 26.67
CA THR A 399 -16.46 -12.16 26.39
C THR A 399 -17.08 -11.61 25.11
N SER A 400 -17.16 -12.43 24.06
CA SER A 400 -17.79 -12.04 22.80
C SER A 400 -19.31 -11.93 22.93
N ALA A 401 -19.93 -12.75 23.79
CA ALA A 401 -21.35 -12.67 24.11
C ALA A 401 -21.70 -11.42 24.95
N GLU A 402 -20.84 -11.03 25.89
CA GLU A 402 -20.94 -9.75 26.61
C GLU A 402 -20.87 -8.57 25.64
N ALA A 403 -19.88 -8.58 24.74
CA ALA A 403 -19.79 -7.57 23.70
C ALA A 403 -21.03 -7.55 22.79
N LEU A 404 -21.61 -8.71 22.47
CA LEU A 404 -22.81 -8.81 21.64
C LEU A 404 -24.02 -8.19 22.34
N GLU A 405 -24.23 -8.49 23.63
CA GLU A 405 -25.31 -7.89 24.41
C GLU A 405 -25.20 -6.37 24.50
N GLU A 406 -23.98 -5.85 24.72
CA GLU A 406 -23.71 -4.42 24.74
C GLU A 406 -23.93 -3.79 23.35
N PHE A 407 -23.44 -4.43 22.29
CA PHE A 407 -23.62 -3.96 20.91
C PHE A 407 -25.09 -3.88 20.53
N ASP A 408 -25.85 -4.95 20.75
CA ASP A 408 -27.27 -5.02 20.41
C ASP A 408 -28.07 -3.96 21.18
N THR A 409 -27.71 -3.72 22.44
CA THR A 409 -28.35 -2.70 23.29
C THR A 409 -28.10 -1.28 22.78
N LEU A 410 -26.86 -0.97 22.37
CA LEU A 410 -26.47 0.38 21.97
C LEU A 410 -26.79 0.69 20.51
N TYR A 411 -26.63 -0.29 19.63
CA TYR A 411 -26.48 -0.09 18.19
C TYR A 411 -27.46 -0.90 17.33
N GLY A 412 -28.18 -1.85 17.93
CA GLY A 412 -29.03 -2.83 17.26
C GLY A 412 -28.25 -4.06 16.79
N ASP A 413 -28.96 -5.00 16.17
CA ASP A 413 -28.44 -6.32 15.81
C ASP A 413 -27.13 -6.28 15.01
N LEU A 414 -26.15 -7.10 15.43
CA LEU A 414 -24.96 -7.40 14.64
C LEU A 414 -25.33 -8.04 13.30
N THR A 415 -24.94 -7.40 12.19
CA THR A 415 -25.15 -7.93 10.84
C THR A 415 -23.99 -8.82 10.39
N THR A 416 -24.30 -9.77 9.50
CA THR A 416 -23.29 -10.61 8.84
C THR A 416 -22.72 -9.95 7.59
N THR A 417 -21.51 -10.33 7.18
CA THR A 417 -20.87 -9.82 5.97
C THR A 417 -19.98 -10.87 5.31
N ALA A 418 -19.87 -10.82 3.99
CA ALA A 418 -18.95 -11.64 3.21
C ALA A 418 -17.82 -10.80 2.58
N MET A 419 -17.70 -9.52 2.95
CA MET A 419 -16.75 -8.58 2.38
C MET A 419 -15.36 -8.77 3.00
N THR A 420 -14.63 -9.73 2.45
CA THR A 420 -13.17 -9.92 2.63
C THR A 420 -12.39 -8.86 1.84
N SER A 421 -11.08 -8.72 2.08
CA SER A 421 -10.29 -7.60 1.54
C SER A 421 -10.22 -7.57 0.00
N ASP A 422 -10.28 -8.72 -0.66
CA ASP A 422 -10.40 -8.84 -2.12
C ASP A 422 -11.71 -8.29 -2.70
N LYS A 423 -12.76 -8.26 -1.88
CA LYS A 423 -14.12 -7.84 -2.26
C LYS A 423 -14.42 -6.39 -1.89
N VAL A 424 -13.54 -5.74 -1.12
CA VAL A 424 -13.66 -4.31 -0.81
C VAL A 424 -13.62 -3.52 -2.14
N PRO A 425 -14.60 -2.64 -2.39
CA PRO A 425 -14.58 -1.78 -3.57
C PRO A 425 -13.30 -0.94 -3.59
N VAL A 426 -12.54 -1.01 -4.69
CA VAL A 426 -11.19 -0.42 -4.73
C VAL A 426 -11.17 1.08 -4.39
N HIS A 427 -12.22 1.82 -4.76
CA HIS A 427 -12.34 3.25 -4.46
C HIS A 427 -12.53 3.57 -2.97
N TYR A 428 -12.81 2.59 -2.11
CA TYR A 428 -12.84 2.81 -0.65
C TYR A 428 -11.44 3.09 -0.11
N PHE A 429 -10.41 2.56 -0.75
CA PHE A 429 -9.03 2.62 -0.27
C PHE A 429 -8.32 3.96 -0.52
N LEU A 430 -8.98 4.90 -1.19
CA LEU A 430 -8.37 6.16 -1.58
C LEU A 430 -9.36 7.31 -1.54
N GLY A 431 -8.86 8.48 -1.19
CA GLY A 431 -9.64 9.70 -1.16
C GLY A 431 -8.92 10.85 -0.46
N PRO A 432 -9.53 12.04 -0.46
CA PRO A 432 -9.01 13.20 0.27
C PRO A 432 -8.91 12.89 1.77
N ALA A 433 -7.76 13.17 2.36
CA ALA A 433 -7.46 12.87 3.74
C ALA A 433 -7.94 14.00 4.68
N ARG A 434 -8.60 13.62 5.78
CA ARG A 434 -8.96 14.49 6.90
C ARG A 434 -8.23 14.00 8.14
N VAL A 435 -7.19 14.72 8.55
CA VAL A 435 -6.27 14.28 9.62
C VAL A 435 -6.73 14.83 10.96
N VAL A 436 -7.49 14.02 11.71
CA VAL A 436 -8.02 14.38 13.02
C VAL A 436 -6.93 14.15 14.07
N ASN A 437 -6.32 15.25 14.53
CA ASN A 437 -5.29 15.19 15.57
C ASN A 437 -5.90 14.97 16.96
N VAL A 438 -5.57 13.83 17.57
CA VAL A 438 -6.10 13.37 18.85
C VAL A 438 -5.00 13.16 19.90
N GLN A 439 -3.76 13.58 19.63
CA GLN A 439 -2.63 13.44 20.56
C GLN A 439 -2.89 14.01 21.96
N ARG A 440 -3.82 14.97 22.10
CA ARG A 440 -4.23 15.49 23.41
C ARG A 440 -4.87 14.44 24.33
N ARG A 441 -5.27 13.29 23.79
CA ARG A 441 -5.83 12.15 24.55
C ARG A 441 -4.74 11.32 25.23
N VAL A 442 -3.48 11.41 24.79
CA VAL A 442 -2.36 10.73 25.45
C VAL A 442 -2.20 11.23 26.88
N GLY A 443 -2.03 10.30 27.82
CA GLY A 443 -1.87 10.54 29.26
C GLY A 443 -3.18 10.80 30.01
N THR A 444 -4.33 10.46 29.43
CA THR A 444 -5.65 10.74 30.05
C THR A 444 -6.22 9.59 30.86
N THR A 445 -5.63 8.40 30.80
CA THR A 445 -6.04 7.25 31.61
C THR A 445 -5.37 7.24 32.99
N ASP A 446 -5.99 6.55 33.95
CA ASP A 446 -5.40 6.31 35.28
C ASP A 446 -4.53 5.05 35.25
N PRO A 447 -3.22 5.13 35.57
CA PRO A 447 -2.35 3.96 35.67
C PRO A 447 -2.86 2.85 36.61
N ALA A 448 -3.69 3.17 37.59
CA ALA A 448 -4.31 2.19 38.47
C ALA A 448 -5.37 1.30 37.78
N THR A 449 -5.81 1.70 36.58
CA THR A 449 -6.86 1.03 35.79
C THR A 449 -6.31 0.35 34.54
N TRP A 450 -4.98 0.38 34.34
CA TRP A 450 -4.38 -0.28 33.17
C TRP A 450 -4.53 -1.81 33.21
N PRO A 451 -4.69 -2.47 32.05
CA PRO A 451 -4.64 -1.91 30.68
C PRO A 451 -5.87 -1.07 30.33
N ALA A 452 -5.66 0.15 29.85
CA ALA A 452 -6.72 1.05 29.38
C ALA A 452 -6.20 1.97 28.26
N SER A 453 -7.06 2.28 27.29
CA SER A 453 -6.77 3.21 26.19
C SER A 453 -7.46 4.56 26.42
N PRO A 454 -6.83 5.69 26.06
CA PRO A 454 -7.55 6.94 25.89
C PRO A 454 -8.66 6.83 24.84
N THR A 455 -9.86 7.36 25.14
CA THR A 455 -10.98 7.32 24.20
C THR A 455 -10.97 8.53 23.27
N ILE A 456 -10.98 8.30 21.96
CA ILE A 456 -11.28 9.31 20.94
C ILE A 456 -12.80 9.41 20.83
N THR A 457 -13.34 10.63 20.91
CA THR A 457 -14.78 10.89 21.00
C THR A 457 -15.33 11.61 19.77
N VAL A 458 -16.65 11.64 19.60
CA VAL A 458 -17.32 12.39 18.52
C VAL A 458 -16.95 13.87 18.57
N GLU A 459 -16.83 14.45 19.78
CA GLU A 459 -16.37 15.84 19.96
C GLU A 459 -14.98 16.09 19.37
N ASP A 460 -14.10 15.09 19.33
CA ASP A 460 -12.78 15.23 18.71
C ASP A 460 -12.89 15.44 17.20
N VAL A 461 -13.82 14.72 16.56
CA VAL A 461 -14.13 14.85 15.13
C VAL A 461 -14.87 16.16 14.86
N GLU A 462 -15.87 16.52 15.66
CA GLU A 462 -16.59 17.78 15.51
C GLU A 462 -15.67 18.99 15.69
N THR A 463 -14.67 18.88 16.58
CA THR A 463 -13.64 19.92 16.74
C THR A 463 -12.85 20.11 15.45
N HIS A 464 -12.48 19.02 14.79
CA HIS A 464 -11.84 19.07 13.47
C HIS A 464 -12.76 19.73 12.43
N GLU A 465 -14.04 19.33 12.39
CA GLU A 465 -15.01 19.91 11.45
C GLU A 465 -15.25 21.41 11.66
N ARG A 466 -15.22 21.89 12.91
CA ARG A 466 -15.33 23.32 13.23
C ARG A 466 -14.12 24.13 12.71
N LEU A 467 -12.94 23.51 12.65
CA LEU A 467 -11.71 24.18 12.26
C LEU A 467 -11.44 24.09 10.74
N PHE A 468 -11.79 22.95 10.13
CA PHE A 468 -11.41 22.61 8.76
C PHE A 468 -12.63 22.29 7.87
N GLY A 469 -13.84 22.66 8.31
CA GLY A 469 -15.08 22.40 7.57
C GLY A 469 -15.63 20.99 7.73
N PRO A 470 -16.89 20.75 7.32
CA PRO A 470 -17.56 19.46 7.50
C PRO A 470 -16.87 18.33 6.73
N LEU A 471 -16.97 17.10 7.24
CA LEU A 471 -16.56 15.89 6.51
C LEU A 471 -17.53 15.61 5.36
N ARG A 472 -17.00 15.12 4.23
CA ARG A 472 -17.77 14.75 3.03
C ARG A 472 -17.67 13.26 2.76
N ALA A 473 -18.72 12.71 2.13
CA ALA A 473 -18.69 11.32 1.67
C ALA A 473 -17.51 11.08 0.70
N GLY A 474 -16.87 9.93 0.82
CA GLY A 474 -15.68 9.57 0.02
C GLY A 474 -14.36 10.18 0.49
N GLU A 475 -14.36 10.98 1.56
CA GLU A 475 -13.13 11.36 2.27
C GLU A 475 -12.63 10.20 3.15
N VAL A 476 -11.32 10.19 3.43
CA VAL A 476 -10.66 9.25 4.35
C VAL A 476 -10.33 9.98 5.64
N VAL A 477 -10.81 9.49 6.78
CA VAL A 477 -10.51 10.08 8.09
C VAL A 477 -9.31 9.37 8.71
N LEU A 478 -8.26 10.13 9.05
CA LEU A 478 -7.04 9.60 9.65
C LEU A 478 -6.89 10.12 11.08
N PHE A 479 -6.91 9.23 12.06
CA PHE A 479 -6.65 9.57 13.46
C PHE A 479 -5.15 9.63 13.71
N LYS A 480 -4.66 10.83 14.01
CA LYS A 480 -3.27 11.09 14.39
C LYS A 480 -3.14 11.09 15.91
N THR A 481 -2.79 9.94 16.45
CA THR A 481 -2.51 9.62 17.85
C THR A 481 -1.03 9.82 18.22
N GLY A 482 -0.13 9.74 17.24
CA GLY A 482 1.33 9.77 17.44
C GLY A 482 1.92 8.51 18.10
N HIS A 483 1.13 7.44 18.26
CA HIS A 483 1.53 6.22 18.97
C HIS A 483 2.62 5.47 18.20
N THR A 484 2.37 5.14 16.93
CA THR A 484 3.36 4.44 16.08
C THR A 484 4.64 5.27 15.93
N ASP A 485 4.53 6.59 15.70
CA ASP A 485 5.69 7.50 15.60
C ASP A 485 6.59 7.47 16.86
N THR A 486 5.98 7.29 18.03
CA THR A 486 6.69 7.30 19.32
C THR A 486 7.27 5.93 19.67
N HIS A 487 6.57 4.85 19.35
CA HIS A 487 6.83 3.52 19.90
C HIS A 487 7.30 2.47 18.89
N PHE A 488 7.10 2.68 17.58
CA PHE A 488 7.53 1.73 16.56
C PHE A 488 9.04 1.77 16.38
N ARG A 489 9.72 0.74 16.90
CA ARG A 489 11.18 0.58 16.84
C ARG A 489 11.56 -0.88 16.78
N ARG A 490 12.81 -1.16 16.41
CA ARG A 490 13.34 -2.53 16.45
C ARG A 490 13.30 -3.08 17.88
N PHE A 491 13.06 -4.37 18.03
CA PHE A 491 13.19 -5.06 19.30
C PHE A 491 14.62 -4.92 19.84
N GLU A 492 14.74 -4.52 21.10
CA GLU A 492 16.00 -4.41 21.81
C GLU A 492 15.95 -5.29 23.06
N ARG A 493 16.98 -6.11 23.25
CA ARG A 493 17.05 -7.03 24.39
C ARG A 493 16.99 -6.25 25.70
N GLY A 494 16.03 -6.59 26.57
CA GLY A 494 15.87 -5.98 27.88
C GLY A 494 15.08 -4.67 27.88
N GLN A 495 14.55 -4.24 26.74
CA GLN A 495 13.59 -3.14 26.64
C GLN A 495 12.18 -3.69 26.50
N ALA A 496 11.21 -3.04 27.15
CA ALA A 496 9.81 -3.33 26.92
C ALA A 496 9.41 -2.92 25.49
N GLU A 497 8.57 -3.75 24.88
CA GLU A 497 7.95 -3.49 23.59
C GLU A 497 6.75 -2.57 23.83
N MET A 498 6.96 -1.26 23.61
CA MET A 498 6.01 -0.21 23.98
C MET A 498 4.90 0.02 22.96
N CYS A 499 5.02 -0.56 21.76
CA CYS A 499 4.09 -0.32 20.67
C CYS A 499 2.81 -1.13 20.86
N ILE A 500 2.91 -2.39 21.29
CA ILE A 500 1.76 -3.29 21.43
C ILE A 500 1.76 -4.00 22.78
N LYS A 501 2.86 -4.65 23.16
CA LYS A 501 2.86 -5.61 24.29
C LYS A 501 2.71 -4.93 25.64
N ALA A 502 3.50 -3.90 25.94
CA ALA A 502 3.41 -3.18 27.21
C ALA A 502 2.02 -2.54 27.43
N PRO A 503 1.39 -1.92 26.41
CA PRO A 503 -0.03 -1.53 26.47
C PRO A 503 -0.99 -2.68 26.84
N LEU A 504 -0.89 -3.83 26.14
CA LEU A 504 -1.79 -4.97 26.35
C LEU A 504 -1.62 -5.63 27.73
N ASP A 505 -0.40 -5.61 28.27
CA ASP A 505 -0.10 -6.13 29.61
C ASP A 505 -0.43 -5.14 30.73
N GLY A 506 -0.78 -3.89 30.40
CA GLY A 506 -1.03 -2.83 31.37
C GLY A 506 0.25 -2.27 32.01
N GLU A 507 1.41 -2.47 31.38
CA GLU A 507 2.69 -1.88 31.81
C GLU A 507 2.82 -0.43 31.35
N SER A 508 2.03 -0.02 30.35
CA SER A 508 1.90 1.34 29.87
C SER A 508 0.45 1.67 29.51
N GLU A 509 0.16 2.96 29.29
CA GLU A 509 -1.09 3.40 28.69
C GLU A 509 -1.29 2.74 27.31
N GLY A 510 -2.54 2.46 26.97
CA GLY A 510 -2.97 2.07 25.64
C GLY A 510 -2.80 3.18 24.60
N TRP A 511 -2.83 2.83 23.32
CA TRP A 511 -2.99 3.84 22.27
C TRP A 511 -4.37 4.49 22.36
N PRO A 512 -4.51 5.78 21.99
CA PRO A 512 -5.83 6.39 21.80
C PRO A 512 -6.64 5.62 20.75
N ALA A 513 -7.89 5.26 21.06
CA ALA A 513 -8.76 4.49 20.18
C ALA A 513 -10.16 5.12 20.07
N PRO A 514 -10.79 5.19 18.87
CA PRO A 514 -12.17 5.63 18.71
C PRO A 514 -13.17 4.75 19.44
N SER A 515 -14.17 5.39 20.04
CA SER A 515 -15.38 4.69 20.45
C SER A 515 -16.22 4.29 19.23
N SER A 516 -17.10 3.31 19.42
CA SER A 516 -18.03 2.87 18.38
C SER A 516 -18.98 3.98 17.90
N ASP A 517 -19.30 4.96 18.76
CA ASP A 517 -20.06 6.17 18.39
C ASP A 517 -19.33 7.02 17.34
N VAL A 518 -17.99 7.12 17.43
CA VAL A 518 -17.19 7.83 16.42
C VAL A 518 -17.31 7.15 15.08
N ILE A 519 -17.17 5.82 15.04
CA ILE A 519 -17.28 5.04 13.81
C ILE A 519 -18.67 5.22 13.19
N ARG A 520 -19.73 5.19 14.01
CA ARG A 520 -21.09 5.43 13.54
C ARG A 520 -21.28 6.83 12.98
N TYR A 521 -20.82 7.85 13.71
CA TYR A 521 -20.86 9.25 13.29
C TYR A 521 -20.19 9.47 11.93
N LEU A 522 -19.01 8.86 11.72
CA LEU A 522 -18.29 8.93 10.45
C LEU A 522 -19.06 8.21 9.33
N SER A 523 -19.58 7.02 9.59
CA SER A 523 -20.34 6.25 8.61
C SER A 523 -21.60 6.97 8.12
N ASP A 524 -22.32 7.63 9.05
CA ASP A 524 -23.56 8.37 8.76
C ASP A 524 -23.29 9.57 7.82
N LYS A 525 -22.04 10.05 7.77
CA LYS A 525 -21.59 11.08 6.81
C LYS A 525 -21.11 10.54 5.46
N GLY A 526 -21.16 9.22 5.27
CA GLY A 526 -20.70 8.57 4.04
C GLY A 526 -19.19 8.31 4.00
N ILE A 527 -18.49 8.37 5.14
CA ILE A 527 -17.11 7.91 5.23
C ILE A 527 -17.10 6.37 5.15
N ARG A 528 -16.19 5.83 4.35
CA ARG A 528 -16.02 4.37 4.17
C ARG A 528 -14.67 3.85 4.62
N HIS A 529 -13.71 4.75 4.87
CA HIS A 529 -12.35 4.39 5.24
C HIS A 529 -11.87 5.28 6.39
N VAL A 530 -11.43 4.63 7.46
CA VAL A 530 -10.78 5.27 8.61
C VAL A 530 -9.38 4.68 8.79
N GLY A 531 -8.38 5.51 8.95
CA GLY A 531 -7.01 5.10 9.26
C GLY A 531 -6.55 5.56 10.62
N ILE A 532 -5.60 4.86 11.25
CA ILE A 532 -5.03 5.24 12.55
C ILE A 532 -3.53 4.93 12.62
N ASP A 533 -2.75 5.80 13.27
CA ASP A 533 -1.33 5.57 13.59
C ASP A 533 -1.16 4.88 14.95
N ALA A 534 -1.85 3.76 15.12
CA ALA A 534 -1.82 2.85 16.26
C ALA A 534 -1.93 1.39 15.77
N PRO A 535 -1.51 0.37 16.55
CA PRO A 535 -1.52 -1.03 16.11
C PRO A 535 -2.90 -1.64 15.90
N ASP A 536 -3.96 -1.00 16.42
CA ASP A 536 -5.35 -1.47 16.38
C ASP A 536 -6.26 -0.23 16.44
N MET A 537 -7.40 -0.26 15.77
CA MET A 537 -8.45 0.75 15.77
C MET A 537 -9.28 0.66 17.05
N GLY A 538 -9.40 -0.53 17.63
CA GLY A 538 -9.98 -0.79 18.93
C GLY A 538 -9.01 -0.49 20.07
N SER A 539 -9.55 -0.33 21.28
CA SER A 539 -8.75 -0.15 22.50
C SER A 539 -8.05 -1.43 22.96
N VAL A 540 -7.17 -1.32 23.95
CA VAL A 540 -6.63 -2.50 24.66
C VAL A 540 -7.69 -3.29 25.46
N ASP A 541 -8.88 -2.71 25.67
CA ASP A 541 -10.05 -3.43 26.20
C ASP A 541 -10.70 -4.29 25.09
N PRO A 542 -10.81 -5.63 25.26
CA PRO A 542 -11.34 -6.53 24.25
C PRO A 542 -12.81 -6.29 23.86
N VAL A 543 -13.66 -5.93 24.82
CA VAL A 543 -15.09 -5.68 24.57
C VAL A 543 -15.21 -4.42 23.74
N GLN A 544 -14.59 -3.32 24.18
CA GLN A 544 -14.66 -2.04 23.47
C GLN A 544 -13.97 -2.09 22.09
N SER A 545 -12.87 -2.85 21.94
CA SER A 545 -12.28 -3.12 20.62
C SER A 545 -13.27 -3.84 19.70
N THR A 546 -13.95 -4.87 20.20
CA THR A 546 -14.96 -5.62 19.44
C THR A 546 -16.12 -4.74 19.00
N LEU A 547 -16.64 -3.88 19.88
CA LEU A 547 -17.72 -2.94 19.54
C LEU A 547 -17.30 -1.97 18.44
N THR A 548 -16.08 -1.41 18.50
CA THR A 548 -15.55 -0.50 17.47
C THR A 548 -15.46 -1.18 16.10
N HIS A 549 -15.00 -2.43 16.05
CA HIS A 549 -14.94 -3.17 14.80
C HIS A 549 -16.32 -3.59 14.27
N TRP A 550 -17.24 -4.02 15.14
CA TRP A 550 -18.62 -4.30 14.73
C TRP A 550 -19.37 -3.05 14.25
N ALA A 551 -19.09 -1.88 14.83
CA ALA A 551 -19.67 -0.62 14.35
C ALA A 551 -19.24 -0.28 12.90
N ALA A 552 -18.03 -0.70 12.49
CA ALA A 552 -17.58 -0.58 11.11
C ALA A 552 -18.10 -1.69 10.20
N SER A 553 -18.01 -2.95 10.63
CA SER A 553 -18.38 -4.09 9.81
C SER A 553 -19.86 -4.11 9.45
N THR A 554 -20.72 -3.66 10.36
CA THR A 554 -22.18 -3.53 10.11
C THR A 554 -22.56 -2.41 9.15
N ARG A 555 -21.58 -1.60 8.72
CA ARG A 555 -21.79 -0.42 7.88
C ARG A 555 -20.85 -0.36 6.67
N ASP A 556 -20.29 -1.52 6.29
CA ASP A 556 -19.37 -1.67 5.16
C ASP A 556 -18.20 -0.67 5.20
N MET A 557 -17.71 -0.33 6.39
CA MET A 557 -16.51 0.49 6.56
C MET A 557 -15.26 -0.40 6.66
N ILE A 558 -14.15 0.10 6.13
CA ILE A 558 -12.83 -0.51 6.26
C ILE A 558 -11.95 0.32 7.19
N PHE A 559 -11.01 -0.36 7.86
CA PHE A 559 -9.94 0.30 8.59
C PHE A 559 -8.58 0.11 7.92
N THR A 560 -7.70 1.09 8.06
CA THR A 560 -6.27 0.89 7.88
C THR A 560 -5.54 1.18 9.18
N GLU A 561 -4.93 0.15 9.72
CA GLU A 561 -4.25 0.22 11.00
C GLU A 561 -2.75 0.35 10.80
N PHE A 562 -2.08 0.67 11.89
CA PHE A 562 -0.62 0.72 11.98
C PHE A 562 0.04 1.66 10.98
N LEU A 563 -0.60 2.80 10.72
CA LEU A 563 0.02 3.89 9.98
C LEU A 563 1.17 4.50 10.80
N ILE A 564 2.08 5.17 10.12
CA ILE A 564 3.17 5.95 10.72
C ILE A 564 3.31 7.29 9.99
N GLY A 565 3.88 8.29 10.66
CA GLY A 565 4.23 9.55 10.03
C GLY A 565 3.03 10.43 9.66
N LEU A 566 1.86 10.23 10.30
CA LEU A 566 0.68 11.05 10.03
C LEU A 566 0.89 12.55 10.32
N GLY A 567 1.91 12.90 11.13
CA GLY A 567 2.31 14.28 11.35
C GLY A 567 2.95 14.99 10.15
N GLN A 568 3.24 14.28 9.07
CA GLN A 568 3.70 14.87 7.82
C GLN A 568 2.57 15.44 6.96
N LEU A 569 1.31 15.08 7.25
CA LEU A 569 0.15 15.55 6.48
C LEU A 569 -0.40 16.86 7.07
N PRO A 570 -0.92 17.76 6.22
CA PRO A 570 -1.78 18.85 6.68
C PRO A 570 -3.10 18.30 7.24
N PRO A 571 -3.86 19.10 8.02
CA PRO A 571 -5.19 18.70 8.53
C PRO A 571 -6.20 18.33 7.42
N GLU A 572 -6.03 18.91 6.23
CA GLU A 572 -6.82 18.66 5.03
C GLU A 572 -5.99 18.91 3.75
N GLY A 573 -6.46 18.40 2.62
CA GLY A 573 -5.88 18.67 1.29
C GLY A 573 -4.88 17.65 0.77
N ALA A 574 -4.42 16.70 1.59
CA ALA A 574 -3.68 15.54 1.10
C ALA A 574 -4.64 14.49 0.49
N PHE A 575 -4.14 13.66 -0.42
CA PHE A 575 -4.87 12.51 -0.97
C PHE A 575 -4.26 11.21 -0.45
N PHE A 576 -5.03 10.45 0.33
CA PHE A 576 -4.59 9.19 0.91
C PHE A 576 -4.85 8.03 -0.05
N VAL A 577 -3.93 7.07 -0.08
CA VAL A 577 -4.08 5.81 -0.82
C VAL A 577 -3.46 4.70 0.02
N PHE A 578 -4.22 3.64 0.29
CA PHE A 578 -3.70 2.37 0.80
C PHE A 578 -3.97 1.28 -0.24
N LEU A 579 -3.06 0.36 -0.47
CA LEU A 579 -3.37 -0.84 -1.25
C LEU A 579 -2.72 -2.06 -0.59
N ASN A 580 -3.49 -3.14 -0.46
CA ASN A 580 -3.01 -4.48 -0.10
C ASN A 580 -3.10 -5.40 -1.32
N PRO A 581 -2.25 -6.43 -1.44
CA PRO A 581 -2.41 -7.49 -2.43
C PRO A 581 -3.83 -8.08 -2.39
N LYS A 582 -4.42 -8.32 -3.56
CA LYS A 582 -5.83 -8.72 -3.68
C LYS A 582 -6.00 -10.22 -3.46
N ILE A 583 -5.90 -10.68 -2.21
CA ILE A 583 -5.90 -12.11 -1.86
C ILE A 583 -7.32 -12.62 -1.61
N GLU A 584 -7.70 -13.67 -2.34
CA GLU A 584 -9.02 -14.28 -2.26
C GLU A 584 -9.41 -14.65 -0.81
N ASN A 585 -10.59 -14.21 -0.39
CA ASN A 585 -11.19 -14.53 0.91
C ASN A 585 -10.32 -14.18 2.12
N ASN A 586 -9.47 -13.14 2.00
CA ASN A 586 -8.61 -12.71 3.09
C ASN A 586 -9.33 -11.78 4.09
N HIS A 587 -9.31 -12.11 5.37
CA HIS A 587 -9.93 -11.40 6.49
C HIS A 587 -9.08 -10.23 7.02
N GLY A 588 -8.02 -9.87 6.30
CA GLY A 588 -7.15 -8.73 6.55
C GLY A 588 -6.38 -8.40 5.27
N GLY A 589 -5.19 -7.83 5.40
CA GLY A 589 -4.26 -7.71 4.29
C GLY A 589 -3.16 -6.69 4.56
N PRO A 590 -1.91 -7.12 4.80
CA PRO A 590 -0.77 -6.21 4.84
C PRO A 590 -0.67 -5.45 3.52
N GLY A 591 -0.36 -4.16 3.60
CA GLY A 591 -0.33 -3.32 2.43
C GLY A 591 0.67 -2.19 2.57
N ARG A 592 0.52 -1.17 1.73
CA ARG A 592 1.29 0.06 1.84
C ARG A 592 0.38 1.26 1.64
N ALA A 593 0.47 2.18 2.59
CA ALA A 593 -0.19 3.47 2.61
C ALA A 593 0.75 4.60 2.20
N ILE A 594 0.22 5.53 1.40
CA ILE A 594 0.90 6.76 0.99
C ILE A 594 -0.07 7.95 1.12
N ALA A 595 0.47 9.15 1.12
CA ALA A 595 -0.33 10.34 0.82
C ALA A 595 0.37 11.28 -0.16
N ILE A 596 -0.41 11.82 -1.10
CA ILE A 596 0.03 12.82 -2.06
C ILE A 596 -0.36 14.19 -1.51
N LEU A 597 0.61 15.06 -1.27
CA LEU A 597 0.38 16.36 -0.65
C LEU A 597 -0.10 17.40 -1.69
N PRO A 598 -0.87 18.42 -1.28
CA PRO A 598 -1.38 19.48 -2.18
C PRO A 598 -0.26 20.34 -2.74
#